data_AF-A0AB38AS97-F1
#
_entry.id   AF-A0AB38AS97-F1
#
_cell.length_a   1.000
_cell.length_b   1.000
_cell.length_c   1.000
_cell.angle_alpha   90.00
_cell.angle_beta   90.00
_cell.angle_gamma   90.00
#
_symmetry.space_group_name_H-M   'P 1'
#
loop_
_entity.id
_entity.type
_entity.pdbx_description
1 polymer ?
#
loop_
_entity_poly.entity_id
_entity_poly.type
_entity_poly.pdbx_seq_one_letter_code
_entity_poly.pdbx_strand_id
1 'polypeptide(L)'
;MGTREPNRHLERLYRQTGWTLRQFVQAVNRIGTERGTPLKYREPSAHQWCQGHLPKEQARPLIVEALARKLGRPVTHAEAGFPAPVKSSDAAPGTVEGLIDLGRGDMDPSRRSVLGIGLFSVALTVPNWPDVVGRMEAIQGGRNPRIGMPEVETVTAMTERISELDDQFGGRHARPMAAAFLVNTVAPYLRAEAPESVRKAMLSAASGLCYLTGYMAVDEGVEGLGQKYYLKALELAGASEDHLTYCTTLRGMSVQAVDLGHGREAMRLADAAAGASPQAGPRMLAFLAGQQAHAAAQTGDSHKALAHLKEAEISMEKAEARAKAFGSYDPSALHYHISHVRHELGDLPGAVAAMRESDRLCYDIYRRSRVKERATLAEFQLEVGHLEAACATWNEALDEYPLVQSGRVDRRMGKMFHLIRPHLKNHAARELHERARLVVPASLMA
;
A
#
# COMPACT_ATOMS: atom_id res chain seq x y z
N MET A 1 -36.81 -22.51 -21.39
CA MET A 1 -36.51 -21.29 -20.61
C MET A 1 -35.36 -21.63 -19.68
N GLY A 2 -34.14 -21.16 -19.96
CA GLY A 2 -32.98 -21.47 -19.12
C GLY A 2 -33.22 -20.98 -17.70
N THR A 3 -33.09 -21.86 -16.71
CA THR A 3 -33.08 -21.52 -15.29
C THR A 3 -31.99 -20.49 -15.05
N ARG A 4 -32.39 -19.24 -14.79
CA ARG A 4 -31.46 -18.17 -14.44
C ARG A 4 -30.88 -18.45 -13.06
N GLU A 5 -29.57 -18.33 -12.92
CA GLU A 5 -28.94 -18.49 -11.61
C GLU A 5 -29.39 -17.37 -10.66
N PRO A 6 -29.81 -17.70 -9.42
CA PRO A 6 -30.17 -16.71 -8.42
C PRO A 6 -29.01 -15.76 -8.10
N ASN A 7 -29.30 -14.46 -7.95
CA ASN A 7 -28.32 -13.47 -7.52
C ASN A 7 -28.10 -13.57 -5.99
N ARG A 8 -27.26 -14.55 -5.60
CA ARG A 8 -26.88 -14.79 -4.20
C ARG A 8 -26.16 -13.61 -3.56
N HIS A 9 -25.49 -12.77 -4.36
CA HIS A 9 -24.77 -11.58 -3.91
C HIS A 9 -25.73 -10.51 -3.39
N LEU A 10 -26.74 -10.15 -4.20
CA LEU A 10 -27.78 -9.21 -3.82
C LEU A 10 -28.61 -9.74 -2.66
N GLU A 11 -28.95 -11.03 -2.66
CA GLU A 11 -29.72 -11.65 -1.58
C GLU A 11 -28.98 -11.56 -0.24
N ARG A 12 -27.68 -11.85 -0.22
CA ARG A 12 -26.85 -11.73 0.99
C ARG A 12 -26.83 -10.30 1.52
N LEU A 13 -26.61 -9.31 0.64
CA LEU A 13 -26.61 -7.89 1.01
C LEU A 13 -27.96 -7.45 1.57
N TYR A 14 -29.04 -7.81 0.89
CA TYR A 14 -30.40 -7.54 1.32
C TYR A 14 -30.66 -8.12 2.72
N ARG A 15 -30.32 -9.39 2.96
CA ARG A 15 -30.52 -10.03 4.27
C ARG A 15 -29.77 -9.33 5.40
N GLN A 16 -28.55 -8.83 5.15
CA GLN A 16 -27.78 -8.07 6.16
C GLN A 16 -28.47 -6.78 6.62
N THR A 17 -29.34 -6.19 5.79
CA THR A 17 -30.06 -4.95 6.15
C THR A 17 -31.17 -5.15 7.18
N GLY A 18 -31.66 -6.39 7.33
CA GLY A 18 -32.88 -6.68 8.09
C GLY A 18 -34.17 -6.13 7.48
N TRP A 19 -34.14 -5.61 6.24
CA TRP A 19 -35.33 -5.11 5.56
C TRP A 19 -36.24 -6.24 5.07
N THR A 20 -37.54 -5.96 4.98
CA THR A 20 -38.46 -6.70 4.11
C THR A 20 -38.24 -6.31 2.65
N LEU A 21 -38.62 -7.16 1.69
CA LEU A 21 -38.55 -6.84 0.25
C LEU A 21 -39.32 -5.54 -0.08
N ARG A 22 -40.43 -5.28 0.61
CA ARG A 22 -41.20 -4.04 0.51
C ARG A 22 -40.40 -2.82 0.97
N GLN A 23 -39.76 -2.89 2.15
CA GLN A 23 -38.91 -1.79 2.65
C GLN A 23 -37.72 -1.55 1.73
N PHE A 24 -37.14 -2.60 1.16
CA PHE A 24 -36.03 -2.48 0.22
C PHE A 24 -36.42 -1.67 -1.03
N VAL A 25 -37.52 -2.03 -1.71
CA VAL A 25 -37.96 -1.25 -2.89
C VAL A 25 -38.42 0.17 -2.55
N GLN A 26 -38.99 0.38 -1.35
CA GLN A 26 -39.34 1.71 -0.87
C GLN A 26 -38.10 2.60 -0.70
N ALA A 27 -37.01 2.05 -0.15
CA ALA A 27 -35.75 2.77 -0.04
C ALA A 27 -35.16 3.13 -1.42
N VAL A 28 -35.19 2.19 -2.38
CA VAL A 28 -34.74 2.43 -3.77
C VAL A 28 -35.57 3.52 -4.45
N ASN A 29 -36.90 3.47 -4.34
CA ASN A 29 -37.78 4.47 -4.93
C ASN A 29 -37.59 5.86 -4.29
N ARG A 30 -37.35 5.91 -2.98
CA ARG A 30 -37.05 7.15 -2.26
C ARG A 30 -35.79 7.82 -2.82
N ILE A 31 -34.71 7.05 -2.98
CA ILE A 31 -33.45 7.58 -3.54
C ILE A 31 -33.62 8.01 -5.00
N GLY A 32 -34.38 7.25 -5.80
CA GLY A 32 -34.73 7.68 -7.16
C GLY A 32 -35.44 9.04 -7.17
N THR A 33 -36.36 9.26 -6.22
CA THR A 33 -37.05 10.54 -6.07
C THR A 33 -36.09 11.67 -5.67
N GLU A 34 -35.20 11.43 -4.70
CA GLU A 34 -34.16 12.39 -4.28
C GLU A 34 -33.22 12.79 -5.43
N ARG A 35 -32.90 11.86 -6.33
CA ARG A 35 -32.02 12.10 -7.50
C ARG A 35 -32.78 12.58 -8.75
N GLY A 36 -34.05 12.97 -8.62
CA GLY A 36 -34.84 13.48 -9.74
C GLY A 36 -35.23 12.43 -10.79
N THR A 37 -35.10 11.14 -10.49
CA THR A 37 -35.49 10.00 -11.35
C THR A 37 -36.50 9.09 -10.63
N PRO A 38 -37.77 9.53 -10.44
CA PRO A 38 -38.74 8.78 -9.65
C PRO A 38 -38.99 7.37 -10.21
N LEU A 39 -38.91 6.37 -9.34
CA LEU A 39 -39.16 4.97 -9.67
C LEU A 39 -40.41 4.44 -8.97
N LYS A 40 -41.02 3.39 -9.53
CA LYS A 40 -42.25 2.77 -9.02
C LYS A 40 -42.09 1.26 -8.82
N TYR A 41 -40.95 0.81 -8.29
CA TYR A 41 -40.73 -0.60 -8.00
C TYR A 41 -41.59 -1.10 -6.84
N ARG A 42 -42.01 -2.37 -6.90
CA ARG A 42 -42.80 -3.05 -5.87
C ARG A 42 -42.09 -4.31 -5.42
N GLU A 43 -42.55 -4.93 -4.34
CA GLU A 43 -41.96 -6.15 -3.76
C GLU A 43 -41.63 -7.25 -4.79
N PRO A 44 -42.48 -7.57 -5.79
CA PRO A 44 -42.15 -8.57 -6.81
C PRO A 44 -40.89 -8.23 -7.61
N SER A 45 -40.58 -6.95 -7.82
CA SER A 45 -39.37 -6.51 -8.51
C SER A 45 -38.12 -6.89 -7.72
N ALA A 46 -38.09 -6.65 -6.41
CA ALA A 46 -36.97 -7.06 -5.57
C ALA A 46 -36.82 -8.57 -5.48
N HIS A 47 -37.93 -9.31 -5.45
CA HIS A 47 -37.91 -10.77 -5.52
C HIS A 47 -37.28 -11.26 -6.83
N GLN A 48 -37.71 -10.70 -7.97
CA GLN A 48 -37.15 -11.01 -9.28
C GLN A 48 -35.64 -10.71 -9.35
N TRP A 49 -35.19 -9.58 -8.77
CA TRP A 49 -33.77 -9.25 -8.72
C TRP A 49 -32.95 -10.31 -7.97
N CYS A 50 -33.44 -10.77 -6.82
CA CYS A 50 -32.80 -11.85 -6.06
C CYS A 50 -32.80 -13.18 -6.82
N GLN A 51 -33.83 -13.44 -7.63
CA GLN A 51 -33.90 -14.61 -8.53
C GLN A 51 -33.03 -14.48 -9.79
N GLY A 52 -32.18 -13.46 -9.91
CA GLY A 52 -31.25 -13.31 -11.03
C GLY A 52 -31.76 -12.44 -12.18
N HIS A 53 -32.90 -11.76 -12.05
CA HIS A 53 -33.31 -10.76 -13.03
C HIS A 53 -32.48 -9.50 -12.86
N LEU A 54 -31.68 -9.15 -13.88
CA LEU A 54 -30.86 -7.95 -13.82
C LEU A 54 -31.75 -6.70 -13.77
N PRO A 55 -31.61 -5.81 -12.76
CA PRO A 55 -32.34 -4.55 -12.72
C PRO A 55 -32.02 -3.68 -13.95
N LYS A 56 -32.97 -2.81 -14.33
CA LYS A 56 -32.73 -1.78 -15.34
C LYS A 56 -31.50 -0.96 -14.97
N GLU A 57 -30.74 -0.53 -15.97
CA GLU A 57 -29.47 0.18 -15.77
C GLU A 57 -29.59 1.38 -14.83
N GLN A 58 -30.60 2.23 -15.03
CA GLN A 58 -30.89 3.38 -14.16
C GLN A 58 -31.20 3.03 -12.69
N ALA A 59 -31.60 1.79 -12.41
CA ALA A 59 -31.94 1.34 -11.05
C ALA A 59 -30.76 0.75 -10.28
N ARG A 60 -29.71 0.27 -10.97
CA ARG A 60 -28.57 -0.40 -10.32
C ARG A 60 -27.83 0.54 -9.35
N PRO A 61 -27.50 1.79 -9.71
CA PRO A 61 -26.85 2.72 -8.78
C PRO A 61 -27.73 3.06 -7.58
N LEU A 62 -29.06 3.11 -7.77
CA LEU A 62 -30.01 3.42 -6.71
C LEU A 62 -30.18 2.27 -5.73
N ILE A 63 -30.10 1.03 -6.22
CA ILE A 63 -30.07 -0.18 -5.38
C ILE A 63 -28.80 -0.22 -4.53
N VAL A 64 -27.64 0.01 -5.14
CA VAL A 64 -26.35 0.04 -4.46
C VAL A 64 -26.33 1.13 -3.37
N GLU A 65 -26.81 2.34 -3.69
CA GLU A 65 -26.95 3.45 -2.76
C GLU A 65 -27.88 3.12 -1.58
N ALA A 66 -29.03 2.48 -1.85
CA ALA A 66 -29.97 2.09 -0.80
C ALA A 66 -29.34 1.13 0.22
N LEU A 67 -28.62 0.13 -0.28
CA LEU A 67 -27.91 -0.83 0.55
C LEU A 67 -26.78 -0.15 1.33
N ALA A 68 -26.01 0.72 0.68
CA ALA A 68 -24.91 1.43 1.32
C ALA A 68 -25.37 2.30 2.51
N ARG A 69 -26.42 3.12 2.31
CA ARG A 69 -26.98 3.96 3.38
C ARG A 69 -27.50 3.15 4.56
N LYS A 70 -28.07 1.97 4.30
CA LYS A 70 -28.63 1.13 5.37
C LYS A 70 -27.57 0.35 6.12
N LEU A 71 -26.52 -0.09 5.44
CA LEU A 71 -25.43 -0.86 6.03
C LEU A 71 -24.36 0.04 6.68
N GLY A 72 -24.43 1.36 6.49
CA GLY A 72 -23.44 2.30 7.03
C GLY A 72 -22.05 2.13 6.42
N ARG A 73 -21.95 1.57 5.20
CA ARG A 73 -20.69 1.34 4.49
C ARG A 73 -20.90 1.37 2.98
N PRO A 74 -19.86 1.65 2.18
CA PRO A 74 -19.98 1.54 0.73
C PRO A 74 -20.34 0.12 0.28
N VAL A 75 -21.20 0.06 -0.75
CA VAL A 75 -21.58 -1.13 -1.52
C VAL A 75 -21.20 -0.84 -2.99
N THR A 76 -20.76 -1.83 -3.74
CA THR A 76 -20.37 -1.71 -5.16
C THR A 76 -21.30 -2.53 -6.05
N HIS A 77 -21.25 -2.28 -7.37
CA HIS A 77 -21.98 -3.10 -8.33
C HIS A 77 -21.53 -4.56 -8.29
N ALA A 78 -20.21 -4.79 -8.21
CA ALA A 78 -19.65 -6.13 -8.11
C ALA A 78 -20.13 -6.86 -6.84
N GLU A 79 -20.17 -6.18 -5.69
CA GLU A 79 -20.69 -6.77 -4.45
C GLU A 79 -22.17 -7.16 -4.55
N ALA A 80 -22.96 -6.38 -5.28
CA ALA A 80 -24.38 -6.63 -5.53
C ALA A 80 -24.64 -7.64 -6.66
N GLY A 81 -23.60 -8.18 -7.29
CA GLY A 81 -23.73 -9.10 -8.42
C GLY A 81 -24.24 -8.42 -9.70
N PHE A 82 -23.97 -7.12 -9.85
CA PHE A 82 -24.31 -6.34 -11.04
C PHE A 82 -23.07 -6.13 -11.92
N PRO A 83 -23.26 -5.98 -13.25
CA PRO A 83 -22.20 -5.51 -14.13
C PRO A 83 -21.69 -4.14 -13.67
N ALA A 84 -20.38 -3.91 -13.85
CA ALA A 84 -19.78 -2.60 -13.62
C ALA A 84 -20.51 -1.53 -14.46
N PRO A 85 -20.66 -0.29 -13.95
CA PRO A 85 -21.24 0.80 -14.72
C PRO A 85 -20.46 0.99 -16.02
N VAL A 86 -21.18 1.09 -17.15
CA VAL A 86 -20.57 1.38 -18.46
C VAL A 86 -19.87 2.73 -18.33
N LYS A 87 -18.61 2.81 -18.80
CA LYS A 87 -17.78 4.03 -18.75
C LYS A 87 -18.56 5.23 -19.33
N SER A 88 -19.20 6.04 -18.47
CA SER A 88 -19.45 7.44 -18.77
C SER A 88 -18.10 8.14 -18.89
N SER A 89 -17.97 9.19 -19.68
CA SER A 89 -16.66 9.84 -19.95
C SER A 89 -15.93 10.36 -18.70
N ASP A 90 -16.59 10.37 -17.55
CA ASP A 90 -15.97 10.55 -16.24
C ASP A 90 -15.45 9.20 -15.72
N ALA A 91 -14.14 8.98 -15.80
CA ALA A 91 -13.47 7.77 -15.30
C ALA A 91 -13.67 7.52 -13.77
N ALA A 92 -14.03 8.56 -13.01
CA ALA A 92 -14.02 8.57 -11.55
C ALA A 92 -14.92 7.52 -10.84
N PRO A 93 -16.18 7.25 -11.25
CA PRO A 93 -17.05 6.33 -10.51
C PRO A 93 -16.58 4.87 -10.55
N GLY A 94 -16.05 4.42 -11.70
CA GLY A 94 -15.49 3.08 -11.87
C GLY A 94 -14.18 2.90 -11.11
N THR A 95 -13.34 3.94 -11.07
CA THR A 95 -12.11 3.96 -10.27
C THR A 95 -12.40 3.75 -8.79
N VAL A 96 -13.38 4.48 -8.24
CA VAL A 96 -13.75 4.42 -6.81
C VAL A 96 -14.40 3.10 -6.43
N GLU A 97 -15.28 2.53 -7.26
CA GLU A 97 -15.82 1.18 -7.00
C GLU A 97 -14.73 0.12 -7.01
N GLY A 98 -13.81 0.17 -7.98
CA GLY A 98 -12.65 -0.72 -8.01
C GLY A 98 -11.75 -0.58 -6.78
N LEU A 99 -11.60 0.65 -6.25
CA LEU A 99 -10.87 0.89 -5.00
C LEU A 99 -11.57 0.27 -3.78
N ILE A 100 -12.89 0.39 -3.69
CA ILE A 100 -13.68 -0.23 -2.62
C ILE A 100 -13.58 -1.75 -2.68
N ASP A 101 -13.75 -2.34 -3.87
CA ASP A 101 -13.67 -3.79 -4.04
C ASP A 101 -12.27 -4.31 -3.65
N LEU A 102 -11.22 -3.59 -4.07
CA LEU A 102 -9.84 -3.89 -3.71
C LEU A 102 -9.62 -3.84 -2.19
N GLY A 103 -9.95 -2.72 -1.55
CA GLY A 103 -9.77 -2.55 -0.11
C GLY A 103 -10.59 -3.52 0.74
N ARG A 104 -11.75 -3.96 0.23
CA ARG A 104 -12.58 -4.95 0.94
C ARG A 104 -12.10 -6.37 0.79
N GLY A 105 -11.55 -6.72 -0.37
CA GLY A 105 -10.82 -7.97 -0.51
C GLY A 105 -9.63 -8.03 0.43
N ASP A 106 -9.06 -6.86 0.77
CA ASP A 106 -7.91 -6.76 1.63
C ASP A 106 -8.23 -6.74 3.15
N MET A 107 -9.39 -6.21 3.51
CA MET A 107 -9.90 -6.28 4.88
C MET A 107 -10.33 -7.72 5.23
N ASP A 108 -9.43 -8.48 5.85
CA ASP A 108 -9.74 -9.79 6.40
C ASP A 108 -10.86 -9.70 7.47
N PRO A 109 -11.99 -10.42 7.31
CA PRO A 109 -13.07 -10.48 8.30
C PRO A 109 -12.60 -10.90 9.70
N SER A 110 -11.53 -11.70 9.80
CA SER A 110 -10.96 -12.16 11.08
C SER A 110 -10.25 -11.04 11.86
N ARG A 111 -9.88 -9.94 11.19
CA ARG A 111 -9.14 -8.81 11.77
C ARG A 111 -10.03 -7.61 12.12
N ARG A 112 -11.36 -7.72 11.98
CA ARG A 112 -12.34 -6.64 12.21
C ARG A 112 -12.26 -5.99 13.59
N SER A 113 -11.98 -6.76 14.64
CA SER A 113 -11.85 -6.23 16.01
C SER A 113 -10.56 -5.43 16.21
N VAL A 114 -9.47 -5.85 15.58
CA VAL A 114 -8.16 -5.16 15.58
C VAL A 114 -8.22 -3.88 14.74
N LEU A 115 -8.97 -3.90 13.63
CA LEU A 115 -9.22 -2.72 12.78
C LEU A 115 -9.89 -1.59 13.55
N GLY A 116 -10.89 -1.89 14.38
CA GLY A 116 -11.59 -0.90 15.19
C GLY A 116 -10.68 -0.27 16.25
N ILE A 117 -9.98 -1.07 17.06
CA ILE A 117 -9.18 -0.51 18.16
C ILE A 117 -7.90 0.16 17.65
N GLY A 118 -7.22 -0.45 16.67
CA GLY A 118 -5.97 0.05 16.12
C GLY A 118 -6.17 1.35 15.35
N LEU A 119 -7.09 1.39 14.39
CA LEU A 119 -7.36 2.59 13.59
C LEU A 119 -7.77 3.77 14.48
N PHE A 120 -8.62 3.54 15.49
CA PHE A 120 -9.02 4.59 16.42
C PHE A 120 -7.84 5.08 17.29
N SER A 121 -6.92 4.20 17.70
CA SER A 121 -5.74 4.60 18.48
C SER A 121 -4.77 5.45 17.66
N VAL A 122 -4.53 5.07 16.40
CA VAL A 122 -3.73 5.88 15.47
C VAL A 122 -4.38 7.23 15.26
N ALA A 123 -5.69 7.22 15.07
CA ALA A 123 -6.38 8.43 14.70
C ALA A 123 -6.53 9.42 15.87
N LEU A 124 -6.53 8.95 17.13
CA LEU A 124 -6.39 9.82 18.31
C LEU A 124 -5.06 10.60 18.37
N THR A 125 -4.04 10.21 17.61
CA THR A 125 -2.77 10.95 17.48
C THR A 125 -2.83 12.06 16.42
N VAL A 126 -3.89 12.10 15.60
CA VAL A 126 -4.13 13.15 14.62
C VAL A 126 -4.77 14.36 15.32
N PRO A 127 -4.18 15.57 15.25
CA PRO A 127 -4.79 16.77 15.83
C PRO A 127 -6.22 16.98 15.33
N ASN A 128 -7.16 17.35 16.22
CA ASN A 128 -8.58 17.59 15.92
C ASN A 128 -9.37 16.36 15.40
N TRP A 129 -8.90 15.14 15.64
CA TRP A 129 -9.56 13.91 15.20
C TRP A 129 -11.04 13.75 15.65
N PRO A 130 -11.46 14.13 16.88
CA PRO A 130 -12.87 14.05 17.27
C PRO A 130 -13.82 14.84 16.34
N ASP A 131 -13.39 16.00 15.85
CA ASP A 131 -14.15 16.84 14.92
C ASP A 131 -14.15 16.25 13.50
N VAL A 132 -13.12 15.48 13.15
CA VAL A 132 -13.03 14.71 11.91
C VAL A 132 -13.99 13.52 11.96
N VAL A 133 -14.05 12.77 13.06
CA VAL A 133 -14.97 11.64 13.25
C VAL A 133 -16.43 12.10 13.18
N GLY A 134 -16.78 13.20 13.86
CA GLY A 134 -18.13 13.76 13.79
C GLY A 134 -18.55 14.15 12.36
N ARG A 135 -17.60 14.65 11.55
CA ARG A 135 -17.83 14.91 10.11
C ARG A 135 -17.91 13.62 9.29
N MET A 136 -17.05 12.64 9.55
CA MET A 136 -17.07 11.33 8.87
C MET A 136 -18.39 10.58 9.10
N GLU A 137 -18.91 10.58 10.32
CA GLU A 137 -20.21 9.98 10.65
C GLU A 137 -21.37 10.69 9.94
N ALA A 138 -21.32 12.03 9.84
CA ALA A 138 -22.29 12.81 9.08
C ALA A 138 -22.26 12.48 7.57
N ILE A 139 -21.08 12.18 7.05
CA ILE A 139 -20.86 11.81 5.64
C ILE A 139 -21.39 10.40 5.35
N GLN A 140 -21.13 9.44 6.25
CA GLN A 140 -21.67 8.08 6.17
C GLN A 140 -23.20 8.04 6.35
N GLY A 141 -23.78 9.01 7.07
CA GLY A 141 -25.23 9.16 7.28
C GLY A 141 -26.05 9.59 6.07
N GLY A 142 -25.44 9.78 4.89
CA GLY A 142 -26.17 10.03 3.64
C GLY A 142 -26.71 11.45 3.46
N ARG A 143 -26.23 12.43 4.24
CA ARG A 143 -26.39 13.85 3.90
C ARG A 143 -25.27 14.20 2.95
N ASN A 144 -25.59 14.42 1.67
CA ASN A 144 -24.67 14.71 0.57
C ASN A 144 -23.67 15.82 0.97
N PRO A 145 -22.49 15.47 1.49
CA PRO A 145 -21.67 16.42 2.21
C PRO A 145 -20.68 16.99 1.21
N ARG A 146 -20.72 18.30 1.02
CA ARG A 146 -19.66 18.95 0.27
C ARG A 146 -18.37 18.79 1.07
N ILE A 147 -17.30 18.28 0.45
CA ILE A 147 -15.99 18.19 1.10
C ILE A 147 -15.14 19.42 0.76
N GLY A 148 -14.23 19.77 1.66
CA GLY A 148 -13.25 20.84 1.49
C GLY A 148 -11.82 20.35 1.70
N MET A 149 -10.88 21.30 1.75
CA MET A 149 -9.47 21.03 2.07
C MET A 149 -9.26 20.34 3.44
N PRO A 150 -10.04 20.60 4.50
CA PRO A 150 -9.85 19.89 5.77
C PRO A 150 -10.00 18.37 5.68
N GLU A 151 -10.89 17.88 4.80
CA GLU A 151 -11.02 16.44 4.54
C GLU A 151 -9.81 15.89 3.78
N VAL A 152 -9.22 16.66 2.87
CA VAL A 152 -7.96 16.30 2.20
C VAL A 152 -6.82 16.22 3.20
N GLU A 153 -6.67 17.24 4.06
CA GLU A 153 -5.65 17.31 5.10
C GLU A 153 -5.76 16.13 6.07
N THR A 154 -6.98 15.71 6.40
CA THR A 154 -7.24 14.51 7.20
C THR A 154 -6.66 13.25 6.52
N VAL A 155 -6.90 13.07 5.22
CA VAL A 155 -6.40 11.90 4.48
C VAL A 155 -4.88 11.91 4.42
N THR A 156 -4.27 13.07 4.17
CA THR A 156 -2.81 13.24 4.17
C THR A 156 -2.21 12.90 5.54
N ALA A 157 -2.71 13.52 6.61
CA ALA A 157 -2.20 13.31 7.97
C ALA A 157 -2.36 11.85 8.44
N MET A 158 -3.49 11.22 8.13
CA MET A 158 -3.69 9.81 8.47
C MET A 158 -2.75 8.89 7.67
N THR A 159 -2.48 9.21 6.40
CA THR A 159 -1.52 8.47 5.57
C THR A 159 -0.11 8.56 6.14
N GLU A 160 0.31 9.75 6.58
CA GLU A 160 1.61 9.96 7.24
C GLU A 160 1.71 9.12 8.53
N ARG A 161 0.68 9.11 9.37
CA ARG A 161 0.67 8.31 10.60
C ARG A 161 0.73 6.81 10.34
N ILE A 162 0.01 6.33 9.31
CA ILE A 162 0.08 4.92 8.90
C ILE A 162 1.49 4.59 8.39
N SER A 163 2.14 5.50 7.66
CA SER A 163 3.51 5.33 7.19
C SER A 163 4.51 5.21 8.35
N GLU A 164 4.40 6.06 9.37
CA GLU A 164 5.26 5.99 10.56
C GLU A 164 5.10 4.66 11.32
N LEU A 165 3.88 4.09 11.33
CA LEU A 165 3.63 2.79 11.94
C LEU A 165 4.18 1.63 11.11
N ASP A 166 4.10 1.73 9.78
CA ASP A 166 4.73 0.78 8.88
C ASP A 166 6.26 0.78 9.04
N ASP A 167 6.88 1.95 9.17
CA ASP A 167 8.33 2.06 9.38
C ASP A 167 8.79 1.45 10.70
N GLN A 168 8.00 1.61 11.76
CA GLN A 168 8.32 1.10 13.10
C GLN A 168 7.97 -0.38 13.29
N PHE A 169 6.80 -0.82 12.80
CA PHE A 169 6.22 -2.12 13.13
C PHE A 169 6.00 -3.03 11.91
N GLY A 170 6.07 -2.51 10.69
CA GLY A 170 5.88 -3.27 9.45
C GLY A 170 4.44 -3.37 8.93
N GLY A 171 4.33 -3.80 7.67
CA GLY A 171 3.10 -3.67 6.87
C GLY A 171 1.92 -4.50 7.39
N ARG A 172 2.18 -5.66 8.01
CA ARG A 172 1.13 -6.57 8.50
C ARG A 172 0.23 -5.95 9.56
N HIS A 173 0.74 -4.99 10.31
CA HIS A 173 -0.03 -4.25 11.31
C HIS A 173 -0.75 -3.04 10.70
N ALA A 174 -0.05 -2.27 9.85
CA ALA A 174 -0.53 -0.99 9.33
C ALA A 174 -1.47 -1.13 8.11
N ARG A 175 -1.26 -2.13 7.24
CA ARG A 175 -2.03 -2.31 6.00
C ARG A 175 -3.53 -2.49 6.21
N PRO A 176 -4.00 -3.32 7.16
CA PRO A 176 -5.43 -3.42 7.42
C PRO A 176 -6.05 -2.06 7.78
N MET A 177 -5.33 -1.20 8.52
CA MET A 177 -5.81 0.15 8.87
C MET A 177 -5.93 1.02 7.63
N ALA A 178 -4.94 0.99 6.74
CA ALA A 178 -4.97 1.71 5.47
C ALA A 178 -6.13 1.26 4.57
N ALA A 179 -6.33 -0.05 4.42
CA ALA A 179 -7.44 -0.61 3.65
C ALA A 179 -8.80 -0.20 4.23
N ALA A 180 -8.95 -0.22 5.56
CA ALA A 180 -10.18 0.21 6.22
C ALA A 180 -10.44 1.71 6.05
N PHE A 181 -9.41 2.55 6.16
CA PHE A 181 -9.51 3.99 5.96
C PHE A 181 -9.84 4.34 4.50
N LEU A 182 -9.21 3.66 3.54
CA LEU A 182 -9.54 3.76 2.11
C LEU A 182 -11.02 3.49 1.84
N VAL A 183 -11.53 2.37 2.35
CA VAL A 183 -12.91 1.94 2.07
C VAL A 183 -13.93 2.79 2.80
N ASN A 184 -13.74 3.02 4.10
CA ASN A 184 -14.80 3.61 4.93
C ASN A 184 -14.77 5.14 4.98
N THR A 185 -13.66 5.77 4.56
CA THR A 185 -13.48 7.22 4.64
C THR A 185 -13.17 7.83 3.28
N VAL A 186 -12.07 7.39 2.65
CA VAL A 186 -11.58 8.02 1.41
C VAL A 186 -12.53 7.78 0.25
N ALA A 187 -13.07 6.56 0.11
CA ALA A 187 -13.99 6.26 -0.98
C ALA A 187 -15.31 7.08 -0.92
N PRO A 188 -15.94 7.28 0.25
CA PRO A 188 -17.00 8.29 0.41
C PRO A 188 -16.57 9.71 0.00
N TYR A 189 -15.38 10.17 0.40
CA TYR A 189 -14.88 11.50 0.02
C TYR A 189 -14.70 11.65 -1.49
N LEU A 190 -14.18 10.63 -2.17
CA LEU A 190 -14.02 10.62 -3.62
C LEU A 190 -15.36 10.68 -4.38
N ARG A 191 -16.48 10.35 -3.74
CA ARG A 191 -17.84 10.43 -4.33
C ARG A 191 -18.58 11.72 -3.97
N ALA A 192 -18.07 12.47 -3.00
CA ALA A 192 -18.71 13.67 -2.51
C ALA A 192 -18.60 14.83 -3.50
N GLU A 193 -19.52 15.79 -3.40
CA GLU A 193 -19.43 17.03 -4.17
C GLU A 193 -18.27 17.89 -3.64
N ALA A 194 -17.45 18.43 -4.55
CA ALA A 194 -16.32 19.27 -4.17
C ALA A 194 -16.00 20.27 -5.30
N PRO A 195 -15.44 21.46 -4.98
CA PRO A 195 -14.76 22.27 -5.97
C PRO A 195 -13.65 21.49 -6.68
N GLU A 196 -13.37 21.83 -7.94
CA GLU A 196 -12.40 21.09 -8.77
C GLU A 196 -11.01 20.96 -8.13
N SER A 197 -10.52 22.03 -7.50
CA SER A 197 -9.25 22.03 -6.78
C SER A 197 -9.22 21.02 -5.62
N VAL A 198 -10.30 20.93 -4.85
CA VAL A 198 -10.45 19.99 -3.73
C VAL A 198 -10.56 18.56 -4.25
N ARG A 199 -11.31 18.34 -5.35
CA ARG A 199 -11.42 17.03 -6.00
C ARG A 199 -10.05 16.52 -6.47
N LYS A 200 -9.26 17.37 -7.13
CA LYS A 200 -7.89 17.07 -7.57
C LYS A 200 -6.98 16.75 -6.38
N ALA A 201 -7.05 17.53 -5.31
CA ALA A 201 -6.27 17.30 -4.10
C ALA A 201 -6.67 15.99 -3.37
N MET A 202 -7.96 15.67 -3.30
CA MET A 202 -8.45 14.41 -2.72
C MET A 202 -8.00 13.19 -3.55
N LEU A 203 -7.99 13.29 -4.87
CA LEU A 203 -7.45 12.24 -5.76
C LEU A 203 -5.95 12.01 -5.51
N SER A 204 -5.16 13.08 -5.37
CA SER A 204 -3.73 13.00 -5.03
C SER A 204 -3.52 12.35 -3.64
N ALA A 205 -4.25 12.79 -2.61
CA ALA A 205 -4.16 12.20 -1.28
C ALA A 205 -4.56 10.71 -1.26
N ALA A 206 -5.62 10.34 -1.99
CA ALA A 206 -6.04 8.96 -2.16
C ALA A 206 -4.98 8.12 -2.91
N SER A 207 -4.30 8.72 -3.89
CA SER A 207 -3.19 8.08 -4.61
C SER A 207 -2.04 7.73 -3.67
N GLY A 208 -1.61 8.68 -2.83
CA GLY A 208 -0.56 8.45 -1.83
C GLY A 208 -0.89 7.32 -0.87
N LEU A 209 -2.13 7.25 -0.40
CA LEU A 209 -2.59 6.15 0.45
C LEU A 209 -2.65 4.81 -0.29
N CYS A 210 -3.06 4.79 -1.57
CA CYS A 210 -3.02 3.58 -2.39
C CYS A 210 -1.58 3.08 -2.59
N TYR A 211 -0.64 3.99 -2.85
CA TYR A 211 0.78 3.66 -2.96
C TYR A 211 1.29 3.01 -1.66
N LEU A 212 1.04 3.65 -0.51
CA LEU A 212 1.45 3.14 0.79
C LEU A 212 0.84 1.75 1.07
N THR A 213 -0.45 1.57 0.78
CA THR A 213 -1.14 0.28 0.95
C THR A 213 -0.55 -0.81 0.05
N GLY A 214 -0.22 -0.46 -1.20
CA GLY A 214 0.46 -1.37 -2.12
C GLY A 214 1.86 -1.74 -1.66
N TYR A 215 2.62 -0.77 -1.15
CA TYR A 215 3.95 -1.00 -0.60
C TYR A 215 3.93 -1.96 0.59
N MET A 216 2.99 -1.79 1.54
CA MET A 216 2.84 -2.72 2.66
C MET A 216 2.41 -4.13 2.21
N ALA A 217 1.58 -4.24 1.16
CA ALA A 217 1.20 -5.54 0.62
C ALA A 217 2.41 -6.28 0.00
N VAL A 218 3.29 -5.55 -0.67
CA VAL A 218 4.57 -6.07 -1.18
C VAL A 218 5.53 -6.43 -0.04
N ASP A 219 5.58 -5.63 1.03
CA ASP A 219 6.36 -5.94 2.23
C ASP A 219 5.92 -7.25 2.89
N GLU A 220 4.63 -7.56 2.86
CA GLU A 220 4.07 -8.83 3.34
C GLU A 220 4.21 -10.00 2.36
N GLY A 221 4.72 -9.77 1.14
CA GLY A 221 4.87 -10.78 0.10
C GLY A 221 3.58 -11.10 -0.66
N VAL A 222 2.54 -10.26 -0.56
CA VAL A 222 1.29 -10.39 -1.33
C VAL A 222 1.39 -9.63 -2.64
N GLU A 223 2.34 -10.03 -3.49
CA GLU A 223 2.82 -9.26 -4.65
C GLU A 223 1.70 -8.79 -5.60
N GLY A 224 0.77 -9.69 -5.94
CA GLY A 224 -0.34 -9.40 -6.85
C GLY A 224 -1.37 -8.42 -6.27
N LEU A 225 -1.51 -8.36 -4.95
CA LEU A 225 -2.33 -7.34 -4.29
C LEU A 225 -1.61 -5.98 -4.33
N GLY A 226 -0.32 -5.96 -4.05
CA GLY A 226 0.52 -4.77 -4.16
C GLY A 226 0.42 -4.11 -5.53
N GLN A 227 0.54 -4.90 -6.60
CA GLN A 227 0.39 -4.40 -7.98
C GLN A 227 -0.99 -3.78 -8.25
N LYS A 228 -2.08 -4.36 -7.75
CA LYS A 228 -3.43 -3.79 -7.91
C LYS A 228 -3.53 -2.42 -7.24
N TYR A 229 -2.96 -2.25 -6.06
CA TYR A 229 -2.90 -0.96 -5.38
C TYR A 229 -2.02 0.05 -6.10
N TYR A 230 -0.85 -0.35 -6.60
CA TYR A 230 0.00 0.52 -7.40
C TYR A 230 -0.69 1.00 -8.68
N LEU A 231 -1.39 0.12 -9.40
CA LEU A 231 -2.17 0.53 -10.57
C LEU A 231 -3.26 1.54 -10.21
N LYS A 232 -3.92 1.38 -9.05
CA LYS A 232 -4.89 2.37 -8.55
C LYS A 232 -4.24 3.69 -8.16
N ALA A 233 -3.07 3.65 -7.53
CA ALA A 233 -2.29 4.85 -7.24
C ALA A 233 -1.93 5.61 -8.53
N LEU A 234 -1.44 4.93 -9.57
CA LEU A 234 -1.12 5.54 -10.86
C LEU A 234 -2.36 6.14 -11.55
N GLU A 235 -3.50 5.42 -11.51
CA GLU A 235 -4.77 5.90 -12.06
C GLU A 235 -5.22 7.22 -11.38
N LEU A 236 -5.17 7.25 -10.04
CA LEU A 236 -5.53 8.43 -9.25
C LEU A 236 -4.54 9.58 -9.42
N ALA A 237 -3.24 9.30 -9.43
CA ALA A 237 -2.20 10.30 -9.62
C ALA A 237 -2.26 10.93 -11.01
N GLY A 238 -2.52 10.12 -12.04
CA GLY A 238 -2.73 10.61 -13.40
C GLY A 238 -3.95 11.52 -13.50
N ALA A 239 -5.06 11.13 -12.86
CA ALA A 239 -6.28 11.95 -12.80
C ALA A 239 -6.10 13.25 -11.99
N SER A 240 -5.17 13.27 -11.03
CA SER A 240 -4.84 14.46 -10.24
C SER A 240 -3.63 15.24 -10.74
N GLU A 241 -3.01 14.85 -11.85
CA GLU A 241 -1.72 15.37 -12.35
C GLU A 241 -0.64 15.42 -11.25
N ASP A 242 -0.67 14.46 -10.33
CA ASP A 242 0.32 14.33 -9.26
C ASP A 242 1.53 13.54 -9.75
N HIS A 243 2.44 14.24 -10.41
CA HIS A 243 3.68 13.67 -10.93
C HIS A 243 4.57 13.06 -9.84
N LEU A 244 4.53 13.60 -8.61
CA LEU A 244 5.35 13.14 -7.50
C LEU A 244 4.90 11.74 -7.05
N THR A 245 3.62 11.56 -6.78
CA THR A 245 3.09 10.24 -6.40
C THR A 245 3.18 9.25 -7.57
N TYR A 246 2.99 9.72 -8.81
CA TYR A 246 3.13 8.89 -10.00
C TYR A 246 4.54 8.31 -10.16
N CYS A 247 5.58 9.15 -10.09
CA CYS A 247 6.98 8.69 -10.20
C CYS A 247 7.38 7.81 -9.00
N THR A 248 6.94 8.16 -7.79
CA THR A 248 7.18 7.36 -6.58
C THR A 248 6.57 5.96 -6.71
N THR A 249 5.36 5.86 -7.27
CA THR A 249 4.68 4.58 -7.49
C THR A 249 5.42 3.73 -8.52
N LEU A 250 5.80 4.30 -9.67
CA LEU A 250 6.58 3.58 -10.68
C LEU A 250 7.92 3.08 -10.12
N ARG A 251 8.60 3.91 -9.32
CA ARG A 251 9.83 3.50 -8.63
C ARG A 251 9.56 2.37 -7.63
N GLY A 252 8.47 2.43 -6.86
CA GLY A 252 8.07 1.33 -5.97
C GLY A 252 7.84 0.01 -6.72
N MET A 253 7.21 0.07 -7.89
CA MET A 253 7.07 -1.09 -8.78
C MET A 253 8.42 -1.58 -9.31
N SER A 254 9.38 -0.68 -9.60
CA SER A 254 10.75 -1.04 -9.97
C SER A 254 11.46 -1.79 -8.84
N VAL A 255 11.35 -1.32 -7.60
CA VAL A 255 11.89 -2.01 -6.40
C VAL A 255 11.30 -3.42 -6.29
N GLN A 256 9.97 -3.55 -6.42
CA GLN A 256 9.31 -4.85 -6.42
C GLN A 256 9.85 -5.78 -7.52
N ALA A 257 10.04 -5.26 -8.73
CA ALA A 257 10.59 -6.03 -9.84
C ALA A 257 12.03 -6.47 -9.59
N VAL A 258 12.88 -5.61 -8.99
CA VAL A 258 14.24 -5.97 -8.56
C VAL A 258 14.20 -7.12 -7.56
N ASP A 259 13.37 -7.00 -6.52
CA ASP A 259 13.29 -8.01 -5.45
C ASP A 259 12.79 -9.38 -5.96
N LEU A 260 12.07 -9.39 -7.08
CA LEU A 260 11.58 -10.60 -7.77
C LEU A 260 12.54 -11.10 -8.87
N GLY A 261 13.67 -10.43 -9.11
CA GLY A 261 14.65 -10.79 -10.14
C GLY A 261 14.24 -10.43 -11.57
N HIS A 262 13.25 -9.55 -11.75
CA HIS A 262 12.75 -9.10 -13.05
C HIS A 262 13.50 -7.86 -13.55
N GLY A 263 14.82 -7.94 -13.71
CA GLY A 263 15.69 -6.78 -13.95
C GLY A 263 15.34 -5.91 -15.16
N ARG A 264 14.94 -6.51 -16.30
CA ARG A 264 14.51 -5.73 -17.48
C ARG A 264 13.28 -4.87 -17.21
N GLU A 265 12.30 -5.43 -16.49
CA GLU A 265 11.09 -4.72 -16.13
C GLU A 265 11.37 -3.68 -15.05
N ALA A 266 12.24 -4.00 -14.08
CA ALA A 266 12.72 -3.04 -13.09
C ALA A 266 13.35 -1.81 -13.74
N MET A 267 14.22 -2.00 -14.74
CA MET A 267 14.86 -0.89 -15.45
C MET A 267 13.84 -0.05 -16.22
N ARG A 268 12.91 -0.69 -16.94
CA ARG A 268 11.83 0.01 -17.67
C ARG A 268 10.99 0.88 -16.73
N LEU A 269 10.64 0.38 -15.55
CA LEU A 269 9.87 1.11 -14.54
C LEU A 269 10.68 2.25 -13.91
N ALA A 270 11.98 2.04 -13.66
CA ALA A 270 12.88 3.06 -13.12
C ALA A 270 13.04 4.24 -14.09
N ASP A 271 13.25 3.96 -15.39
CA ASP A 271 13.33 4.99 -16.42
C ASP A 271 12.01 5.74 -16.60
N ALA A 272 10.88 5.02 -16.55
CA ALA A 272 9.56 5.64 -16.60
C ALA A 272 9.32 6.56 -15.39
N ALA A 273 9.78 6.16 -14.19
CA ALA A 273 9.69 7.00 -12.99
C ALA A 273 10.52 8.28 -13.15
N ALA A 274 11.77 8.17 -13.63
CA ALA A 274 12.64 9.31 -13.90
C ALA A 274 12.04 10.28 -14.95
N GLY A 275 11.51 9.74 -16.04
CA GLY A 275 10.87 10.53 -17.10
C GLY A 275 9.57 11.23 -16.68
N ALA A 276 8.89 10.74 -15.64
CA ALA A 276 7.64 11.31 -15.14
C ALA A 276 7.84 12.51 -14.19
N SER A 277 9.09 12.86 -13.85
CA SER A 277 9.40 13.90 -12.85
C SER A 277 10.25 15.06 -13.41
N PRO A 278 9.76 15.83 -14.40
CA PRO A 278 10.55 16.85 -15.09
C PRO A 278 11.00 18.03 -14.20
N GLN A 279 10.36 18.23 -13.04
CA GLN A 279 10.68 19.29 -12.08
C GLN A 279 11.24 18.75 -10.75
N ALA A 280 11.86 17.56 -10.78
CA ALA A 280 12.42 16.93 -9.58
C ALA A 280 13.45 17.84 -8.88
N GLY A 281 13.25 18.08 -7.59
CA GLY A 281 14.30 18.64 -6.74
C GLY A 281 15.45 17.64 -6.53
N PRO A 282 16.63 18.08 -6.03
CA PRO A 282 17.81 17.21 -5.90
C PRO A 282 17.59 15.91 -5.15
N ARG A 283 16.78 15.92 -4.07
CA ARG A 283 16.48 14.71 -3.28
C ARG A 283 15.67 13.68 -4.08
N MET A 284 14.71 14.15 -4.89
CA MET A 284 13.92 13.28 -5.78
C MET A 284 14.77 12.72 -6.92
N LEU A 285 15.67 13.53 -7.50
CA LEU A 285 16.63 13.05 -8.50
C LEU A 285 17.52 11.95 -7.91
N ALA A 286 18.04 12.14 -6.69
CA ALA A 286 18.84 11.13 -6.01
C ALA A 286 18.05 9.83 -5.76
N PHE A 287 16.78 9.96 -5.38
CA PHE A 287 15.87 8.83 -5.13
C PHE A 287 15.59 7.99 -6.38
N LEU A 288 15.38 8.66 -7.51
CA LEU A 288 15.10 8.03 -8.81
C LEU A 288 16.38 7.41 -9.40
N ALA A 289 17.48 8.17 -9.44
CA ALA A 289 18.77 7.71 -9.97
C ALA A 289 19.34 6.52 -9.17
N GLY A 290 19.17 6.50 -7.84
CA GLY A 290 19.57 5.34 -7.03
C GLY A 290 18.85 4.04 -7.45
N GLN A 291 17.55 4.13 -7.76
CA GLN A 291 16.81 2.96 -8.26
C GLN A 291 17.21 2.57 -9.69
N GLN A 292 17.47 3.54 -10.58
CA GLN A 292 17.99 3.26 -11.92
C GLN A 292 19.36 2.56 -11.84
N ALA A 293 20.23 2.97 -10.91
CA ALA A 293 21.51 2.34 -10.69
C ALA A 293 21.38 0.87 -10.29
N HIS A 294 20.52 0.57 -9.31
CA HIS A 294 20.26 -0.80 -8.87
C HIS A 294 19.66 -1.66 -9.99
N ALA A 295 18.63 -1.16 -10.68
CA ALA A 295 18.02 -1.90 -11.78
C ALA A 295 18.99 -2.17 -12.94
N ALA A 296 19.84 -1.20 -13.29
CA ALA A 296 20.90 -1.38 -14.28
C ALA A 296 21.93 -2.44 -13.85
N ALA A 297 22.35 -2.42 -12.58
CA ALA A 297 23.29 -3.40 -12.02
C ALA A 297 22.74 -4.83 -12.13
N GLN A 298 21.46 -5.04 -11.75
CA GLN A 298 20.80 -6.35 -11.86
C GLN A 298 20.70 -6.85 -13.32
N THR A 299 20.68 -5.95 -14.31
CA THR A 299 20.72 -6.34 -15.73
C THR A 299 22.12 -6.59 -16.29
N GLY A 300 23.17 -6.39 -15.47
CA GLY A 300 24.57 -6.51 -15.86
C GLY A 300 25.14 -5.29 -16.61
N ASP A 301 24.40 -4.18 -16.70
CA ASP A 301 24.86 -2.95 -17.36
C ASP A 301 25.68 -2.09 -16.39
N SER A 302 26.93 -2.50 -16.15
CA SER A 302 27.82 -1.86 -15.17
C SER A 302 28.07 -0.38 -15.47
N HIS A 303 28.13 -0.01 -16.75
CA HIS A 303 28.36 1.38 -17.15
C HIS A 303 27.19 2.27 -16.73
N LYS A 304 25.95 1.87 -17.04
CA LYS A 304 24.76 2.65 -16.60
C LYS A 304 24.59 2.63 -15.09
N ALA A 305 24.85 1.49 -14.45
CA ALA A 305 24.76 1.38 -13.00
C ALA A 305 25.66 2.42 -12.30
N LEU A 306 26.93 2.51 -12.69
CA LEU A 306 27.87 3.47 -12.12
C LEU A 306 27.54 4.92 -12.49
N ALA A 307 27.05 5.17 -13.70
CA ALA A 307 26.64 6.51 -14.13
C ALA A 307 25.46 7.03 -13.28
N HIS A 308 24.40 6.24 -13.12
CA HIS A 308 23.25 6.59 -12.29
C HIS A 308 23.60 6.67 -10.81
N LEU A 309 24.50 5.81 -10.32
CA LEU A 309 24.95 5.90 -8.94
C LEU A 309 25.67 7.23 -8.70
N LYS A 310 26.51 7.67 -9.64
CA LYS A 310 27.20 8.96 -9.55
C LYS A 310 26.23 10.14 -9.57
N GLU A 311 25.20 10.06 -10.41
CA GLU A 311 24.11 11.05 -10.43
C GLU A 311 23.37 11.10 -9.10
N ALA A 312 23.10 9.94 -8.49
CA ALA A 312 22.45 9.85 -7.18
C ALA A 312 23.29 10.49 -6.07
N GLU A 313 24.59 10.22 -6.03
CA GLU A 313 25.53 10.82 -5.08
C GLU A 313 25.57 12.35 -5.21
N ILE A 314 25.77 12.87 -6.43
CA ILE A 314 25.83 14.33 -6.69
C ILE A 314 24.51 15.00 -6.31
N SER A 315 23.39 14.36 -6.61
CA SER A 315 22.06 14.90 -6.31
C SER A 315 21.77 14.89 -4.81
N MET A 316 22.23 13.87 -4.08
CA MET A 316 22.15 13.80 -2.62
C MET A 316 23.03 14.85 -1.96
N GLU A 317 24.27 15.04 -2.42
CA GLU A 317 25.17 16.09 -1.92
C GLU A 317 24.52 17.49 -2.04
N LYS A 318 23.89 17.78 -3.19
CA LYS A 318 23.12 19.02 -3.38
C LYS A 318 21.89 19.12 -2.48
N ALA A 319 21.25 17.98 -2.17
CA ALA A 319 20.07 17.93 -1.31
C ALA A 319 20.43 18.19 0.17
N GLU A 320 21.58 17.69 0.62
CA GLU A 320 22.10 17.86 1.99
C GLU A 320 22.80 19.20 2.22
N ALA A 321 23.31 19.84 1.16
CA ALA A 321 23.85 21.20 1.23
C ALA A 321 22.74 22.27 1.44
N ARG A 322 21.48 21.94 1.14
CA ARG A 322 20.31 22.76 1.48
C ARG A 322 19.81 22.37 2.88
N ALA A 323 19.10 23.27 3.57
CA ALA A 323 18.56 23.00 4.90
C ALA A 323 17.96 21.59 4.97
N LYS A 324 18.38 20.80 5.97
CA LYS A 324 18.02 19.38 6.11
C LYS A 324 16.49 19.26 6.11
N ALA A 325 15.95 18.80 4.99
CA ALA A 325 14.57 18.37 4.94
C ALA A 325 14.56 16.93 5.45
N PHE A 326 13.96 16.72 6.62
CA PHE A 326 13.57 15.40 7.05
C PHE A 326 12.59 14.84 6.02
N GLY A 327 12.90 13.66 5.47
CA GLY A 327 12.14 13.04 4.40
C GLY A 327 12.61 11.62 4.14
N SER A 328 11.82 10.87 3.38
CA SER A 328 11.94 9.41 3.21
C SER A 328 13.15 8.92 2.40
N TYR A 329 13.88 9.82 1.72
CA TYR A 329 15.14 9.47 1.06
C TYR A 329 16.28 10.28 1.66
N ASP A 330 17.06 9.61 2.48
CA ASP A 330 18.16 10.16 3.27
C ASP A 330 19.50 9.52 2.86
N PRO A 331 20.63 9.96 3.45
CA PRO A 331 21.93 9.36 3.17
C PRO A 331 22.01 7.85 3.45
N SER A 332 21.26 7.32 4.44
CA SER A 332 21.22 5.88 4.72
C SER A 332 20.65 5.11 3.52
N ALA A 333 19.56 5.60 2.93
CA ALA A 333 18.95 5.00 1.76
C ALA A 333 19.84 5.08 0.49
N LEU A 334 20.67 6.12 0.36
CA LEU A 334 21.69 6.17 -0.71
C LEU A 334 22.76 5.09 -0.51
N HIS A 335 23.28 4.93 0.71
CA HIS A 335 24.28 3.91 1.02
C HIS A 335 23.74 2.48 0.84
N TYR A 336 22.46 2.26 1.07
CA TYR A 336 21.77 1.03 0.68
C TYR A 336 21.89 0.75 -0.83
N HIS A 337 21.61 1.74 -1.69
CA HIS A 337 21.76 1.57 -3.16
C HIS A 337 23.22 1.36 -3.56
N ILE A 338 24.15 2.11 -2.98
CA ILE A 338 25.59 1.90 -3.23
C ILE A 338 25.97 0.46 -2.90
N SER A 339 25.50 -0.06 -1.76
CA SER A 339 25.77 -1.44 -1.35
C SER A 339 25.26 -2.45 -2.36
N HIS A 340 23.99 -2.36 -2.74
CA HIS A 340 23.38 -3.29 -3.69
C HIS A 340 24.00 -3.21 -5.08
N VAL A 341 24.28 -2.01 -5.60
CA VAL A 341 24.97 -1.86 -6.89
C VAL A 341 26.35 -2.51 -6.84
N ARG A 342 27.11 -2.31 -5.76
CA ARG A 342 28.43 -2.96 -5.61
C ARG A 342 28.32 -4.48 -5.52
N HIS A 343 27.33 -4.98 -4.79
CA HIS A 343 27.08 -6.43 -4.67
C HIS A 343 26.80 -7.06 -6.04
N GLU A 344 25.86 -6.50 -6.80
CA GLU A 344 25.50 -6.96 -8.16
C GLU A 344 26.67 -6.87 -9.16
N LEU A 345 27.60 -5.92 -8.94
CA LEU A 345 28.82 -5.78 -9.74
C LEU A 345 30.00 -6.62 -9.25
N GLY A 346 29.83 -7.40 -8.17
CA GLY A 346 30.85 -8.31 -7.62
C GLY A 346 31.84 -7.67 -6.63
N ASP A 347 31.68 -6.38 -6.28
CA ASP A 347 32.46 -5.72 -5.21
C ASP A 347 31.85 -6.03 -3.83
N LEU A 348 31.97 -7.29 -3.38
CA LEU A 348 31.45 -7.74 -2.08
C LEU A 348 32.02 -6.95 -0.89
N PRO A 349 33.34 -6.68 -0.79
CA PRO A 349 33.88 -5.88 0.32
C PRO A 349 33.32 -4.46 0.35
N GLY A 350 33.19 -3.82 -0.81
CA GLY A 350 32.58 -2.50 -0.91
C GLY A 350 31.08 -2.50 -0.61
N ALA A 351 30.37 -3.57 -0.98
CA ALA A 351 28.96 -3.75 -0.62
C ALA A 351 28.77 -3.82 0.90
N VAL A 352 29.60 -4.60 1.60
CA VAL A 352 29.60 -4.71 3.08
C VAL A 352 29.91 -3.35 3.72
N ALA A 353 30.93 -2.63 3.22
CA ALA A 353 31.29 -1.32 3.75
C ALA A 353 30.16 -0.29 3.58
N ALA A 354 29.52 -0.24 2.41
CA ALA A 354 28.41 0.66 2.15
C ALA A 354 27.16 0.30 2.99
N MET A 355 26.85 -0.98 3.19
CA MET A 355 25.70 -1.37 4.02
C MET A 355 25.92 -1.07 5.50
N ARG A 356 27.16 -1.18 6.02
CA ARG A 356 27.49 -0.72 7.38
C ARG A 356 27.27 0.77 7.55
N GLU A 357 27.62 1.56 6.53
CA GLU A 357 27.39 3.00 6.57
C GLU A 357 25.89 3.34 6.49
N SER A 358 25.12 2.58 5.72
CA SER A 358 23.66 2.65 5.69
C SER A 358 23.06 2.41 7.09
N ASP A 359 23.45 1.32 7.77
CA ASP A 359 22.97 1.00 9.13
C ASP A 359 23.34 2.09 10.15
N ARG A 360 24.58 2.61 10.08
CA ARG A 360 25.07 3.68 10.97
C ARG A 360 24.27 4.98 10.84
N LEU A 361 23.81 5.31 9.63
CA LEU A 361 23.08 6.54 9.33
C LEU A 361 21.56 6.38 9.50
N CYS A 362 21.06 5.14 9.63
CA CYS A 362 19.64 4.84 9.70
C CYS A 362 19.02 5.40 10.98
N TYR A 363 17.96 6.19 10.85
CA TYR A 363 17.23 6.72 12.01
C TYR A 363 16.44 5.62 12.73
N ASP A 364 16.31 5.74 14.06
CA ASP A 364 15.63 4.74 14.91
C ASP A 364 14.16 4.46 14.54
N ILE A 365 13.49 5.42 13.91
CA ILE A 365 12.10 5.25 13.47
C ILE A 365 11.95 4.22 12.36
N TYR A 366 13.00 3.98 11.55
CA TYR A 366 13.00 3.04 10.42
C TYR A 366 13.37 1.62 10.81
N ARG A 367 12.87 1.17 11.97
CA ARG A 367 13.17 -0.15 12.57
C ARG A 367 13.01 -1.30 11.58
N ARG A 368 11.91 -1.34 10.81
CA ARG A 368 11.67 -2.40 9.84
C ARG A 368 12.79 -2.49 8.80
N SER A 369 13.15 -1.34 8.21
CA SER A 369 14.21 -1.26 7.18
C SER A 369 15.55 -1.68 7.77
N ARG A 370 15.89 -1.20 8.96
CA ARG A 370 17.11 -1.57 9.68
C ARG A 370 17.26 -3.07 9.90
N VAL A 371 16.22 -3.76 10.36
CA VAL A 371 16.27 -5.23 10.57
C VAL A 371 16.51 -5.96 9.25
N LYS A 372 15.82 -5.56 8.17
CA LYS A 372 16.01 -6.12 6.83
C LYS A 372 17.43 -5.88 6.31
N GLU A 373 17.96 -4.69 6.52
CA GLU A 373 19.30 -4.27 6.06
C GLU A 373 20.41 -4.96 6.83
N ARG A 374 20.30 -5.10 8.16
CA ARG A 374 21.24 -5.91 8.97
C ARG A 374 21.24 -7.37 8.56
N ALA A 375 20.07 -7.96 8.31
CA ALA A 375 20.00 -9.32 7.80
C ALA A 375 20.72 -9.46 6.43
N THR A 376 20.56 -8.46 5.55
CA THR A 376 21.25 -8.41 4.25
C THR A 376 22.76 -8.19 4.40
N LEU A 377 23.19 -7.33 5.33
CA LEU A 377 24.60 -7.12 5.68
C LEU A 377 25.25 -8.42 6.14
N ALA A 378 24.58 -9.19 7.01
CA ALA A 378 25.06 -10.47 7.49
C ALA A 378 25.21 -11.49 6.35
N GLU A 379 24.26 -11.52 5.40
CA GLU A 379 24.38 -12.34 4.19
C GLU A 379 25.63 -11.96 3.39
N PHE A 380 25.86 -10.66 3.13
CA PHE A 380 27.04 -10.20 2.39
C PHE A 380 28.35 -10.50 3.14
N GLN A 381 28.37 -10.37 4.47
CA GLN A 381 29.53 -10.74 5.29
C GLN A 381 29.83 -12.23 5.19
N LEU A 382 28.81 -13.09 5.17
CA LEU A 382 28.98 -14.53 4.98
C LEU A 382 29.52 -14.84 3.59
N GLU A 383 29.01 -14.18 2.53
CA GLU A 383 29.50 -14.35 1.15
C GLU A 383 30.99 -13.98 1.00
N VAL A 384 31.47 -12.98 1.73
CA VAL A 384 32.90 -12.64 1.83
C VAL A 384 33.71 -13.69 2.60
N GLY A 385 33.06 -14.57 3.37
CA GLY A 385 33.68 -15.60 4.20
C GLY A 385 33.82 -15.23 5.68
N HIS A 386 33.24 -14.10 6.11
CA HIS A 386 33.28 -13.62 7.50
C HIS A 386 32.13 -14.19 8.33
N LEU A 387 32.13 -15.52 8.54
CA LEU A 387 31.06 -16.24 9.24
C LEU A 387 30.72 -15.65 10.63
N GLU A 388 31.71 -15.38 11.47
CA GLU A 388 31.46 -14.93 12.84
C GLU A 388 30.93 -13.49 12.89
N ALA A 389 31.41 -12.63 11.98
CA ALA A 389 30.85 -11.28 11.82
C ALA A 389 29.40 -11.32 11.33
N ALA A 390 29.09 -12.21 10.37
CA ALA A 390 27.73 -12.43 9.91
C ALA A 390 26.83 -12.90 11.06
N CYS A 391 27.33 -13.82 11.90
CA CYS A 391 26.59 -14.28 13.07
C CYS A 391 26.31 -13.14 14.07
N ALA A 392 27.29 -12.28 14.34
CA ALA A 392 27.10 -11.11 15.20
C ALA A 392 26.04 -10.15 14.64
N THR A 393 26.11 -9.83 13.34
CA THR A 393 25.16 -8.93 12.68
C THR A 393 23.74 -9.52 12.65
N TRP A 394 23.58 -10.83 12.42
CA TRP A 394 22.27 -11.48 12.52
C TRP A 394 21.72 -11.47 13.95
N ASN A 395 22.58 -11.59 14.96
CA ASN A 395 22.16 -11.46 16.37
C ASN A 395 21.57 -10.08 16.67
N GLU A 396 22.17 -9.00 16.13
CA GLU A 396 21.62 -7.63 16.23
C GLU A 396 20.27 -7.50 15.49
N ALA A 397 20.12 -8.15 14.33
CA ALA A 397 18.84 -8.19 13.63
C ALA A 397 17.76 -8.93 14.44
N LEU A 398 18.14 -10.03 15.11
CA LEU A 398 17.25 -10.81 15.99
C LEU A 398 16.83 -10.08 17.26
N ASP A 399 17.60 -9.08 17.73
CA ASP A 399 17.20 -8.27 18.90
C ASP A 399 15.93 -7.46 18.61
N GLU A 400 15.78 -7.00 17.37
CA GLU A 400 14.67 -6.14 16.95
C GLU A 400 13.59 -6.87 16.16
N TYR A 401 13.91 -8.05 15.60
CA TYR A 401 12.98 -8.87 14.82
C TYR A 401 11.61 -9.10 15.49
N PRO A 402 11.48 -9.41 16.80
CA PRO A 402 10.18 -9.59 17.46
C PRO A 402 9.24 -8.39 17.36
N LEU A 403 9.81 -7.20 17.18
CA LEU A 403 9.10 -5.93 17.18
C LEU A 403 8.62 -5.53 15.77
N VAL A 404 8.96 -6.32 14.75
CA VAL A 404 8.68 -6.05 13.34
C VAL A 404 7.79 -7.15 12.75
N GLN A 405 6.78 -6.74 11.99
CA GLN A 405 5.82 -7.59 11.31
C GLN A 405 5.92 -7.35 9.78
N SER A 406 6.98 -7.88 9.18
CA SER A 406 7.29 -7.74 7.75
C SER A 406 7.57 -9.10 7.12
N GLY A 407 6.93 -9.38 5.99
CA GLY A 407 7.16 -10.61 5.22
C GLY A 407 8.53 -10.65 4.54
N ARG A 408 9.08 -9.49 4.19
CA ARG A 408 10.45 -9.35 3.67
C ARG A 408 11.49 -9.68 4.74
N VAL A 409 11.28 -9.20 5.96
CA VAL A 409 12.15 -9.57 7.10
C VAL A 409 12.01 -11.06 7.42
N ASP A 410 10.79 -11.60 7.47
CA ASP A 410 10.53 -13.02 7.67
C ASP A 410 11.30 -13.89 6.66
N ARG A 411 11.29 -13.51 5.38
CA ARG A 411 12.03 -14.20 4.31
C ARG A 411 13.55 -14.20 4.55
N ARG A 412 14.10 -13.08 5.03
CA ARG A 412 15.53 -12.95 5.35
C ARG A 412 15.91 -13.82 6.55
N MET A 413 15.06 -13.87 7.59
CA MET A 413 15.27 -14.76 8.74
C MET A 413 15.19 -16.24 8.35
N GLY A 414 14.27 -16.61 7.46
CA GLY A 414 14.24 -17.97 6.88
C GLY A 414 15.50 -18.28 6.07
N LYS A 415 15.96 -17.34 5.23
CA LYS A 415 17.21 -17.50 4.46
C LYS A 415 18.43 -17.68 5.37
N MET A 416 18.50 -16.97 6.50
CA MET A 416 19.56 -17.14 7.49
C MET A 416 19.69 -18.59 7.95
N PHE A 417 18.58 -19.27 8.29
CA PHE A 417 18.62 -20.70 8.69
C PHE A 417 19.28 -21.58 7.63
N HIS A 418 18.92 -21.37 6.36
CA HIS A 418 19.51 -22.11 5.25
C HIS A 418 21.01 -21.84 5.12
N LEU A 419 21.42 -20.58 5.23
CA LEU A 419 22.81 -20.15 5.08
C LEU A 419 23.72 -20.64 6.21
N ILE A 420 23.24 -20.68 7.45
CA ILE A 420 24.08 -21.07 8.61
C ILE A 420 24.13 -22.58 8.83
N ARG A 421 23.17 -23.35 8.30
CA ARG A 421 23.07 -24.80 8.50
C ARG A 421 24.35 -25.57 8.14
N PRO A 422 25.08 -25.27 7.06
CA PRO A 422 26.36 -25.91 6.77
C PRO A 422 27.46 -25.63 7.81
N HIS A 423 27.31 -24.57 8.61
CA HIS A 423 28.33 -24.03 9.49
C HIS A 423 28.12 -24.36 10.98
N LEU A 424 27.13 -25.16 11.35
CA LEU A 424 26.77 -25.47 12.76
C LEU A 424 27.88 -26.15 13.60
N LYS A 425 28.99 -26.55 12.99
CA LYS A 425 30.21 -26.96 13.70
C LYS A 425 30.93 -25.78 14.37
N ASN A 426 30.86 -24.58 13.79
CA ASN A 426 31.35 -23.34 14.40
C ASN A 426 30.44 -22.92 15.56
N HIS A 427 31.04 -22.43 16.65
CA HIS A 427 30.32 -22.04 17.86
C HIS A 427 29.32 -20.91 17.61
N ALA A 428 29.74 -19.81 16.98
CA ALA A 428 28.89 -18.64 16.74
C ALA A 428 27.68 -18.97 15.85
N ALA A 429 27.89 -19.81 14.82
CA ALA A 429 26.80 -20.25 13.94
C ALA A 429 25.78 -21.13 14.68
N ARG A 430 26.24 -22.01 15.58
CA ARG A 430 25.36 -22.85 16.40
C ARG A 430 24.57 -22.01 17.41
N GLU A 431 25.22 -21.06 18.06
CA GLU A 431 24.58 -20.15 19.02
C GLU A 431 23.50 -19.30 18.34
N LEU A 432 23.80 -18.71 17.18
CA LEU A 432 22.83 -18.00 16.37
C LEU A 432 21.65 -18.89 16.00
N HIS A 433 21.90 -20.12 15.53
CA HIS A 433 20.86 -21.07 15.15
C HIS A 433 19.92 -21.38 16.32
N GLU A 434 20.46 -21.71 17.50
CA GLU A 434 19.62 -22.01 18.67
C GLU A 434 18.85 -20.79 19.16
N ARG A 435 19.47 -19.60 19.17
CA ARG A 435 18.77 -18.35 19.52
C ARG A 435 17.64 -18.06 18.54
N ALA A 436 17.91 -18.14 17.24
CA ALA A 436 16.91 -17.87 16.21
C ALA A 436 15.68 -18.77 16.34
N ARG A 437 15.85 -20.03 16.77
CA ARG A 437 14.73 -20.96 16.99
C ARG A 437 13.77 -20.53 18.10
N LEU A 438 14.21 -19.69 19.03
CA LEU A 438 13.36 -19.18 20.11
C LEU A 438 12.52 -17.99 19.66
N VAL A 439 12.90 -17.33 18.57
CA VAL A 439 12.35 -16.02 18.18
C VAL A 439 11.62 -16.08 16.83
N VAL A 440 12.16 -16.82 15.87
CA VAL A 440 11.59 -16.96 14.53
C VAL A 440 10.45 -17.99 14.55
N PRO A 441 9.30 -17.74 13.90
CA PRO A 441 8.24 -18.74 13.77
C PRO A 441 8.73 -20.05 13.12
N ALA A 442 8.28 -21.19 13.65
CA ALA A 442 8.65 -22.52 13.13
C ALA A 442 8.34 -22.71 11.64
N SER A 443 7.30 -22.05 11.12
CA SER A 443 6.94 -22.08 9.70
C SER A 443 8.00 -21.48 8.77
N LEU A 444 8.92 -20.67 9.29
CA LEU A 444 10.01 -20.03 8.54
C LEU A 444 11.35 -20.77 8.68
N MET A 445 11.42 -21.78 9.55
CA MET A 445 12.64 -22.56 9.80
C MET A 445 12.81 -23.76 8.84
N ALA A 446 11.75 -24.09 8.08
CA ALA A 446 11.63 -25.32 7.31
C ALA A 446 12.57 -25.39 6.10
#